data_AF-A0A2V6YVF2-F1
#
_entry.id   AF-A0A2V6YVF2-F1
#
_cell.length_a   1.000
_cell.length_b   1.000
_cell.length_c   1.000
_cell.angle_alpha   90.00
_cell.angle_beta   90.00
_cell.angle_gamma   90.00
#
_symmetry.space_group_name_H-M   'P 1'
#
loop_
_entity.id
_entity.type
_entity.pdbx_description
1 polymer ?
#
loop_
_entity_poly.entity_id
_entity_poly.type
_entity_poly.pdbx_seq_one_letter_code
_entity_poly.pdbx_strand_id
1 'polypeptide(L)' 'MSAAERAKALASLEAPDFTLPDLDGRRHSLSEHRGKKVLLVAYASW' A
#
# COMPACT_ATOMS: atom_id res chain seq x y z
N MET A 1 -0.35 16.95 -1.35
CA MET A 1 -1.62 16.25 -1.62
C MET A 1 -2.74 16.91 -0.84
N SER A 2 -3.76 17.41 -1.53
CA SER A 2 -4.93 18.07 -0.98
C SER A 2 -5.95 17.07 -0.41
N ALA A 3 -6.97 17.56 0.29
CA ALA A 3 -8.10 16.73 0.72
C ALA A 3 -8.89 16.15 -0.47
N ALA A 4 -9.07 16.94 -1.54
CA ALA A 4 -9.79 16.50 -2.74
C ALA A 4 -9.05 15.36 -3.47
N GLU A 5 -7.72 15.44 -3.58
CA GLU A 5 -6.91 14.38 -4.19
C GLU A 5 -7.00 13.06 -3.41
N ARG A 6 -7.00 13.12 -2.07
CA ARG A 6 -7.21 11.94 -1.21
C ARG A 6 -8.60 11.33 -1.38
N ALA A 7 -9.64 12.17 -1.43
CA ALA A 7 -11.01 11.70 -1.61
C ALA A 7 -11.18 10.98 -2.96
N LYS A 8 -10.57 11.52 -4.03
CA LYS A 8 -10.57 10.88 -5.35
C LYS A 8 -9.84 9.54 -5.36
N ALA A 9 -8.69 9.44 -4.68
CA ALA A 9 -7.94 8.19 -4.56
C ALA A 9 -8.70 7.11 -3.76
N LEU A 10 -9.41 7.49 -2.70
CA LEU A 10 -10.26 6.54 -1.97
C LEU A 10 -11.44 6.04 -2.81
N ALA A 11 -12.02 6.91 -3.65
CA ALA A 11 -13.15 6.55 -4.51
C ALA A 11 -12.77 5.59 -5.65
N SER A 12 -11.51 5.53 -6.08
CA SER A 12 -11.07 4.57 -7.10
C SER A 12 -11.02 3.14 -6.61
N LEU A 13 -10.94 2.93 -5.28
CA LEU A 13 -10.72 1.62 -4.63
C LEU A 13 -9.42 0.92 -5.07
N GLU A 14 -8.55 1.63 -5.79
CA GLU A 14 -7.25 1.13 -6.18
C GLU A 14 -6.24 1.44 -5.09
N ALA A 15 -5.62 0.39 -4.53
CA ALA A 15 -4.52 0.59 -3.60
C ALA A 15 -3.32 1.24 -4.34
N PRO A 16 -2.75 2.33 -3.80
CA PRO A 16 -1.56 2.94 -4.38
C PRO A 16 -0.38 1.97 -4.30
N ASP A 17 0.46 1.96 -5.32
CA ASP A 17 1.68 1.17 -5.27
C ASP A 17 2.70 1.83 -4.33
N PHE A 18 3.41 1.01 -3.57
CA PHE A 18 4.49 1.44 -2.68
C PHE A 18 5.52 0.33 -2.58
N THR A 19 6.76 0.71 -2.24
CA THR A 19 7.87 -0.23 -2.06
C THR A 19 8.49 -0.06 -0.68
N LEU A 20 8.54 -1.14 0.10
CA LEU A 20 9.11 -1.18 1.45
C LEU A 20 10.20 -2.25 1.53
N PRO A 21 11.21 -2.10 2.39
CA PRO A 21 12.13 -3.19 2.69
C PRO A 21 11.45 -4.21 3.62
N ASP A 22 11.79 -5.49 3.47
CA ASP A 22 11.54 -6.50 4.50
C ASP A 22 12.64 -6.49 5.58
N LEU A 23 12.63 -7.49 6.45
CA LEU A 23 13.59 -7.64 7.55
C LEU A 23 15.03 -7.90 7.06
N ASP A 24 15.19 -8.47 5.87
CA ASP A 24 16.49 -8.71 5.23
C ASP A 24 16.94 -7.51 4.38
N GLY A 25 16.16 -6.41 4.38
CA GLY A 25 16.41 -5.21 3.58
C GLY A 25 16.01 -5.35 2.11
N ARG A 26 15.45 -6.49 1.69
CA ARG A 26 15.00 -6.71 0.32
C ARG A 26 13.76 -5.85 0.05
N ARG A 27 13.74 -5.18 -1.09
CA ARG A 27 12.63 -4.33 -1.51
C ARG A 27 11.48 -5.20 -2.04
N HIS A 28 10.28 -4.91 -1.56
CA HIS A 28 9.03 -5.49 -2.05
C HIS A 28 8.05 -4.38 -2.41
N SER A 29 7.41 -4.50 -3.56
CA SER A 29 6.37 -3.60 -4.05
C SER A 29 4.99 -4.22 -3.91
N LEU A 30 3.97 -3.42 -3.58
CA LEU A 30 2.60 -3.91 -3.50
C LEU A 30 2.14 -4.54 -4.83
N SER A 31 2.58 -3.98 -5.95
CA SER A 31 2.29 -4.50 -7.29
C SER A 31 2.74 -5.95 -7.54
N GLU A 32 3.74 -6.47 -6.83
CA GLU A 32 4.20 -7.87 -6.93
C GLU A 32 3.15 -8.88 -6.41
N HIS A 33 2.15 -8.39 -5.67
CA HIS A 33 1.08 -9.19 -5.08
C HIS A 33 -0.24 -9.12 -5.86
N ARG A 34 -0.30 -8.42 -7.01
CA ARG A 34 -1.54 -8.36 -7.81
C ARG A 34 -1.99 -9.75 -8.26
N GLY A 35 -3.30 -9.94 -8.31
CA GLY A 35 -3.93 -11.22 -8.64
C GLY A 35 -3.92 -12.25 -7.50
N LYS A 36 -3.34 -11.93 -6.34
CA LYS A 36 -3.36 -12.79 -5.14
C LYS A 36 -4.27 -12.17 -4.08
N LYS A 37 -4.97 -13.02 -3.30
CA LYS A 37 -5.65 -12.56 -2.09
C LYS A 37 -4.59 -12.30 -1.02
N VAL A 38 -4.42 -11.03 -0.64
CA VAL A 38 -3.43 -10.59 0.36
C VAL A 38 -4.09 -9.71 1.41
N LEU A 39 -3.59 -9.80 2.65
CA LEU A 39 -3.97 -8.93 3.75
C LEU A 39 -2.82 -7.95 4.02
N LEU A 40 -3.09 -6.66 3.89
CA LEU A 40 -2.16 -5.60 4.27
C LEU A 40 -2.50 -5.11 5.68
N VAL A 41 -1.55 -5.23 6.60
CA VAL A 41 -1.69 -4.77 7.99
C VAL A 41 -0.74 -3.61 8.23
N ALA A 42 -1.28 -2.42 8.47
CA ALA A 42 -0.52 -1.29 8.98
C ALA A 42 -0.75 -1.21 10.49
N TYR A 43 0.31 -1.42 11.27
CA TYR A 43 0.26 -1.43 12.73
C TYR A 43 1.32 -0.51 13.32
N ALA A 44 1.01 -0.03 14.52
CA ALA A 44 1.78 0.88 15.33
C ALA A 44 1.48 0.54 16.80
N SER A 45 2.50 0.41 17.64
CA SER A 45 2.33 0.04 19.06
C SER A 45 2.29 1.25 20.00
N TRP A 46 1.97 2.43 19.49
CA TRP A 46 1.97 3.69 20.23
C TRP A 46 0.56 4.24 20.44
#